data_AF-A0A3D5AZT5-F1
#
_entry.id   AF-A0A3D5AZT5-F1
#
_cell.length_a   1.000
_cell.length_b   1.000
_cell.length_c   1.000
_cell.angle_alpha   90.00
_cell.angle_beta   90.00
_cell.angle_gamma   90.00
#
_symmetry.space_group_name_H-M   'P 1'
#
loop_
_entity.id
_entity.type
_entity.pdbx_description
1 polymer ?
#
loop_
_entity_poly.entity_id
_entity_poly.type
_entity_poly.pdbx_seq_one_letter_code
_entity_poly.pdbx_strand_id
1 'polypeptide(L)'
;MHYALGRPKACKEQDAEEVTDKEHANFCGWFEPRDHAFKAGAAQARAGVAKATLDNLFGAAGDSTDSKEDAAKSELDKLFGDKPK
;
A
#
# COMPACT_ATOMS: atom_id res chain seq x y z
N MET A 1 -21.87 -2.89 2.65
CA MET A 1 -21.49 -1.48 2.43
C MET A 1 -22.36 -0.87 1.34
N HIS A 2 -23.66 -0.73 1.59
CA HIS A 2 -24.57 -0.09 0.63
C HIS A 2 -25.13 1.18 1.23
N TYR A 3 -24.60 2.32 0.80
CA TYR A 3 -25.16 3.64 1.09
C TYR A 3 -26.60 3.74 0.56
N ALA A 4 -27.53 4.26 1.37
CA ALA A 4 -28.95 4.35 1.03
C ALA A 4 -29.55 5.67 1.51
N LEU A 5 -29.77 6.58 0.55
CA LEU A 5 -30.48 7.83 0.78
C LEU A 5 -31.91 7.56 1.29
N GLY A 6 -32.34 8.32 2.31
CA GLY A 6 -33.68 8.22 2.90
C GLY A 6 -33.83 7.20 4.04
N ARG A 7 -32.78 6.49 4.44
CA ARG A 7 -32.72 5.71 5.68
C ARG A 7 -32.17 6.55 6.84
N PRO A 8 -32.58 6.31 8.09
CA PRO A 8 -31.85 6.82 9.26
C PRO A 8 -30.37 6.42 9.14
N LYS A 9 -29.45 7.36 9.40
CA LYS A 9 -27.99 7.19 9.25
C LYS A 9 -27.48 6.90 7.82
N ALA A 10 -28.39 6.87 6.83
CA ALA A 10 -28.11 6.65 5.41
C ALA A 10 -27.39 5.33 5.06
N CYS A 11 -27.51 4.31 5.92
CA CYS A 11 -26.97 2.96 5.71
C CYS A 11 -28.09 1.92 5.70
N LYS A 12 -27.83 0.76 5.07
CA LYS A 12 -28.81 -0.35 5.02
C LYS A 12 -28.67 -1.29 6.21
N GLU A 13 -27.48 -1.34 6.79
CA GLU A 13 -27.09 -2.16 7.93
C GLU A 13 -27.68 -1.58 9.24
N GLN A 14 -28.19 -2.45 10.13
CA GLN A 14 -29.01 -2.02 11.30
C GLN A 14 -28.23 -1.20 12.33
N ASP A 15 -26.97 -1.55 12.54
CA ASP A 15 -26.09 -0.96 13.56
C ASP A 15 -24.87 -0.28 12.92
N ALA A 16 -24.97 0.10 11.64
CA ALA A 16 -23.91 0.88 10.99
C ALA A 16 -23.79 2.27 11.64
N GLU A 17 -22.55 2.72 11.77
CA GLU A 17 -22.25 4.07 12.27
C GLU A 17 -22.85 5.14 11.35
N GLU A 18 -23.15 6.30 11.94
CA GLU A 18 -23.62 7.45 11.19
C GLU A 18 -22.56 7.96 10.21
N VAL A 19 -22.98 8.18 8.96
CA VAL A 19 -22.14 8.88 7.98
C VAL A 19 -22.01 10.35 8.37
N THR A 20 -20.90 10.72 9.00
CA THR A 20 -20.58 12.08 9.44
C THR A 20 -19.81 12.88 8.39
N ASP A 21 -18.92 12.22 7.64
CA ASP A 21 -18.18 12.78 6.52
C ASP A 21 -18.82 12.30 5.21
N LYS A 22 -19.46 13.22 4.48
CA LYS A 22 -20.18 12.94 3.23
C LYS A 22 -19.37 13.25 1.98
N GLU A 23 -18.23 13.91 2.13
CA GLU A 23 -17.37 14.36 1.03
C GLU A 23 -16.26 13.35 0.74
N HIS A 24 -15.82 12.57 1.75
CA HIS A 24 -14.88 11.45 1.59
C HIS A 24 -15.60 10.09 1.57
N ALA A 25 -14.84 8.98 1.56
CA ALA A 25 -15.38 7.63 1.40
C ALA A 25 -16.39 7.26 2.50
N ASN A 26 -17.67 7.17 2.13
CA ASN A 26 -18.76 6.76 3.00
C ASN A 26 -18.71 5.26 3.28
N PHE A 27 -18.15 4.87 4.44
CA PHE A 27 -18.20 3.49 4.88
C PHE A 27 -19.44 3.26 5.75
N CYS A 28 -20.49 2.70 5.15
CA CYS A 28 -21.58 2.06 5.90
C CYS A 28 -21.10 0.74 6.53
N GLY A 29 -20.05 0.84 7.36
CA GLY A 29 -19.37 -0.28 7.98
C GLY A 29 -20.21 -0.84 9.12
N TRP A 30 -20.74 -2.04 8.93
CA TRP A 30 -21.17 -2.89 10.03
C TRP A 30 -20.10 -3.94 10.27
N PHE A 31 -19.46 -3.88 11.44
CA PHE A 31 -18.52 -4.91 11.86
C PHE A 31 -19.31 -6.01 12.57
N GLU A 32 -19.49 -7.14 11.88
CA GLU A 32 -20.04 -8.35 12.49
C GLU A 32 -18.88 -9.27 12.92
N PRO A 33 -18.93 -9.85 14.14
CA PRO A 33 -18.02 -10.92 14.51
C PRO A 33 -18.15 -12.05 13.50
N ARG A 34 -17.06 -12.36 12.80
CA ARG A 34 -17.02 -13.51 11.91
C ARG A 34 -16.23 -14.62 12.57
N ASP A 35 -16.81 -15.80 12.61
CA ASP A 35 -16.11 -17.00 13.07
C ASP A 35 -14.81 -17.19 12.28
N HIS A 36 -13.75 -17.52 13.00
CA HIS A 36 -12.41 -17.69 12.43
C HIS A 36 -11.86 -16.46 11.67
N ALA A 37 -12.34 -15.24 11.99
CA ALA A 37 -11.78 -14.01 11.43
C ALA A 37 -10.30 -13.84 11.80
N PHE A 38 -9.95 -14.16 13.05
CA PHE A 38 -8.56 -14.20 13.48
C PHE A 38 -7.91 -15.50 13.03
N LYS A 39 -6.83 -15.38 12.26
CA LYS A 39 -5.96 -16.49 11.86
C LYS A 39 -4.59 -16.27 12.49
N ALA A 40 -4.25 -17.07 13.50
CA ALA A 40 -2.95 -17.00 14.15
C ALA A 40 -1.82 -17.13 13.10
N GLY A 41 -0.83 -16.24 13.16
CA GLY A 41 0.30 -16.24 12.24
C GLY A 41 0.03 -15.66 10.84
N ALA A 42 -1.22 -15.36 10.47
CA ALA A 42 -1.54 -14.87 9.13
C ALA A 42 -0.95 -13.48 8.84
N ALA A 43 -0.84 -12.62 9.85
CA ALA A 43 -0.21 -11.31 9.70
C ALA A 43 1.30 -11.45 9.41
N GLN A 44 1.98 -12.31 10.15
CA GLN A 44 3.41 -12.61 9.97
C GLN A 44 3.68 -13.24 8.60
N ALA A 45 2.85 -14.20 8.17
CA ALA A 45 2.97 -14.80 6.84
C ALA A 45 2.81 -13.76 5.71
N ARG A 46 1.82 -12.86 5.82
CA ARG A 46 1.63 -11.76 4.87
C ARG A 46 2.80 -10.78 4.87
N ALA A 47 3.33 -10.46 6.05
CA ALA A 47 4.49 -9.58 6.18
C ALA A 47 5.73 -10.16 5.48
N GLY A 48 5.97 -11.47 5.62
CA GLY A 48 7.07 -12.16 4.93
C GLY A 48 6.94 -12.10 3.41
N VAL A 49 5.74 -12.38 2.88
CA VAL A 49 5.47 -12.29 1.43
C VAL A 49 5.60 -10.86 0.91
N ALA A 50 5.07 -9.89 1.64
CA ALA A 50 5.19 -8.48 1.27
C ALA A 50 6.65 -8.03 1.22
N LYS A 51 7.44 -8.41 2.23
CA LYS A 51 8.88 -8.13 2.24
C LYS A 51 9.60 -8.76 1.06
N ALA A 52 9.38 -10.05 0.79
CA ALA A 52 9.98 -10.74 -0.35
C ALA A 52 9.60 -10.09 -1.70
N THR A 53 8.36 -9.62 -1.82
CA THR A 53 7.88 -8.92 -3.02
C THR A 53 8.59 -7.58 -3.19
N LEU A 54 8.74 -6.80 -2.10
CA LEU A 54 9.48 -5.55 -2.13
C LEU A 54 10.96 -5.78 -2.48
N ASP A 55 11.58 -6.78 -1.86
CA ASP A 55 12.97 -7.13 -2.13
C ASP A 55 13.17 -7.57 -3.61
N ASN A 56 12.16 -8.19 -4.24
CA ASN A 56 12.19 -8.53 -5.68
C ASN A 56 12.04 -7.30 -6.60
N LEU A 57 11.20 -6.34 -6.21
CA LEU A 57 10.94 -5.14 -7.01
C LEU A 57 12.10 -4.13 -6.93
N PHE A 58 12.74 -4.02 -5.76
CA PHE A 58 13.67 -2.94 -5.45
C PHE A 58 15.09 -3.42 -5.09
N GLY A 59 15.31 -4.73 -5.00
CA GLY A 59 16.53 -5.30 -4.43
C GLY A 59 16.42 -5.48 -2.92
N ALA A 60 17.15 -6.45 -2.36
CA ALA A 60 17.23 -6.62 -0.92
C ALA A 60 18.05 -5.47 -0.32
N ALA A 61 17.72 -5.06 0.92
CA ALA A 61 18.52 -4.08 1.67
C ALA A 61 19.95 -4.64 1.91
N GLY A 62 20.85 -4.40 0.96
CA GLY A 62 22.18 -5.00 0.91
C GLY A 62 22.62 -5.45 -0.49
N ASP A 63 21.73 -5.43 -1.49
CA ASP A 63 22.14 -5.47 -2.90
C ASP A 63 22.67 -4.08 -3.25
N SER A 64 23.93 -3.84 -2.87
CA SER A 64 24.67 -2.60 -3.14
C SER A 64 24.77 -2.39 -4.65
N THR A 65 23.77 -1.72 -5.20
CA THR A 65 23.82 -1.09 -6.51
C THR A 65 24.86 0.03 -6.56
N ASP A 66 25.48 0.41 -5.43
CA ASP A 66 26.55 1.40 -5.31
C ASP A 66 27.61 1.24 -6.41
N SER A 67 28.05 -0.01 -6.67
CA SER A 67 29.06 -0.29 -7.70
C SER A 67 28.54 -0.14 -9.14
N LYS A 68 27.25 -0.38 -9.40
CA LYS A 68 26.63 -0.15 -10.71
C LYS A 68 26.30 1.32 -10.93
N GLU A 69 25.93 2.04 -9.87
CA GLU A 69 25.54 3.43 -9.90
C GLU A 69 26.75 4.33 -10.16
N ASP A 70 27.88 4.05 -9.52
CA ASP A 70 29.11 4.80 -9.77
C ASP A 70 29.72 4.49 -11.14
N ALA A 71 29.61 3.25 -11.61
CA ALA A 71 29.97 2.91 -12.99
C ALA A 71 29.06 3.62 -14.01
N ALA A 72 27.75 3.66 -13.77
CA ALA A 72 26.79 4.35 -14.63
C ALA A 72 27.02 5.87 -14.66
N LYS A 73 27.34 6.49 -13.52
CA LYS A 73 27.69 7.92 -13.44
C LYS A 73 28.98 8.23 -14.22
N SER A 74 30.02 7.42 -14.07
CA SER A 74 31.28 7.62 -14.79
C SER A 74 31.12 7.48 -16.30
N GLU A 75 30.29 6.55 -16.77
CA GLU A 75 29.95 6.43 -18.19
C GLU A 75 29.12 7.62 -18.71
N LEU A 76 28.19 8.13 -17.91
CA LEU A 76 27.41 9.33 -18.26
C LEU A 76 28.31 10.56 -18.40
N ASP A 77 29.24 10.77 -17.46
CA ASP A 77 30.19 11.87 -17.52
C ASP A 77 31.12 11.79 -18.74
N LYS A 78 31.50 10.58 -19.19
CA LYS A 78 32.26 10.42 -20.44
C LYS A 78 31.45 10.79 -21.68
N LEU A 79 30.15 10.54 -21.68
CA LEU A 79 29.26 10.82 -22.82
C LEU A 79 28.86 12.29 -22.93
N PHE A 80 28.71 12.98 -21.79
CA PHE A 80 28.12 14.33 -21.74
C PHE A 80 29.01 15.39 -21.06
N GLY A 81 30.14 15.00 -20.46
CA GLY A 81 31.01 15.89 -19.69
C GLY A 81 31.96 16.74 -20.53
N ASP A 82 32.20 16.39 -21.79
CA ASP A 82 32.92 17.26 -22.73
C ASP A 82 32.00 18.40 -23.15
N LYS A 83 32.00 19.48 -22.35
CA LYS A 83 31.46 20.77 -22.77
C LYS A 83 32.45 21.40 -23.76
N PRO A 84 32.15 21.50 -25.06
CA PRO A 84 32.90 22.38 -25.93
C PRO A 84 32.75 23.83 -25.41
N LYS A 85 33.88 24.52 -25.29
CA LYS A 85 33.96 25.96 -25.01
C LYS A 85 33.39 26.79 -26.16
#